data_AF-A0A1V0PSZ9-F1
#
_entry.id   AF-A0A1V0PSZ9-F1
#
_cell.length_a   1.000
_cell.length_b   1.000
_cell.length_c   1.000
_cell.angle_alpha   90.00
_cell.angle_beta   90.00
_cell.angle_gamma   90.00
#
_symmetry.space_group_name_H-M   'P 1'
#
loop_
_entity.id
_entity.type
_entity.pdbx_description
1 polymer ?
#
loop_
_entity_poly.entity_id
_entity_poly.type
_entity_poly.pdbx_seq_one_letter_code
_entity_poly.pdbx_strand_id
1 'polypeptide(L)'
;MDDTTEPHPSEFRLGWEEWVAFPGLGLPAMKAKVDTGAKTSALHAFDIEPFGPASRPKVRFAVHPIPGREDLSIPCSAEIVDRREVISSNGESEWRFVISADIEVGGRSWPIELTLTHRGGMAYRMLLGRQALTEDIVVSPGESCCQPVLSYDVYHTAEVSHVAPARTLRIAVLSREAHSYSTTRLVQEGEKRGHVIEVIDTTRCYMALDALSPEVHYDGQRLPRYDAIIPRIGASVTNYGTAVIRQFETTGTYCVNGSEGITASRDKLHAHQILARHRIGMPMTAFAASPKDTNNLISLVGGAPLIVKLLESTQGKGVVLAETKKAAESVISAFRGLKASFLVQRFVKEAAGEDIRCLVVGSKVVAAMKRSGAEGDFRSNLHQGGHAEKVRITKEERETAVRAARAFRLNLAGVDLLRAEDGPKVLEVNSSPGLEGIEKTSGKNIAGLLYDEIEKRVRPMPLPKGRRRR
;
A
#
# COMPACT_ATOMS: atom_id res chain seq x y z
N MET A 1 -31.21 64.50 11.38
CA MET A 1 -30.55 63.89 10.20
C MET A 1 -29.18 63.50 10.67
N ASP A 2 -29.08 62.32 11.28
CA ASP A 2 -27.81 61.68 11.56
C ASP A 2 -27.82 60.40 10.72
N ASP A 3 -27.03 60.43 9.66
CA ASP A 3 -26.83 59.33 8.72
C ASP A 3 -25.69 58.47 9.28
N THR A 4 -26.05 57.56 10.20
CA THR A 4 -25.14 56.51 10.66
C THR A 4 -25.01 55.47 9.55
N THR A 5 -24.03 55.69 8.68
CA THR A 5 -23.54 54.67 7.74
C THR A 5 -22.84 53.58 8.55
N GLU A 6 -23.56 52.49 8.82
CA GLU A 6 -22.92 51.24 9.24
C GLU A 6 -21.90 50.83 8.17
N PRO A 7 -20.68 50.38 8.54
CA PRO A 7 -19.71 49.92 7.56
C PRO A 7 -20.30 48.69 6.88
N HIS A 8 -20.65 48.82 5.60
CA HIS A 8 -21.00 47.68 4.75
C HIS A 8 -19.86 46.65 4.88
N PRO A 9 -20.17 45.35 5.09
CA PRO A 9 -19.15 44.31 5.06
C PRO A 9 -18.41 44.43 3.74
N SER A 10 -17.07 44.44 3.79
CA SER A 10 -16.23 44.63 2.60
C SER A 10 -16.65 43.65 1.51
N GLU A 11 -17.24 44.17 0.42
CA GLU A 11 -17.68 43.35 -0.70
C GLU A 11 -16.52 42.47 -1.22
N PHE A 12 -16.76 41.17 -1.35
CA PHE A 12 -15.74 40.25 -1.82
C PHE A 12 -15.69 40.28 -3.35
N ARG A 13 -14.76 41.08 -3.89
CA ARG A 13 -14.67 41.34 -5.32
C ARG A 13 -13.87 40.27 -6.07
N LEU A 14 -14.41 39.75 -7.16
CA LEU A 14 -13.71 38.88 -8.12
C LEU A 14 -13.60 39.57 -9.49
N GLY A 15 -12.47 39.42 -10.17
CA GLY A 15 -12.28 39.81 -11.55
C GLY A 15 -12.84 38.79 -12.54
N TRP A 16 -12.62 39.01 -13.85
CA TRP A 16 -12.98 38.04 -14.89
C TRP A 16 -12.04 36.81 -14.92
N GLU A 17 -10.84 36.95 -14.38
CA GLU A 17 -9.86 35.90 -14.13
C GLU A 17 -9.44 35.96 -12.67
N GLU A 18 -9.39 34.81 -11.97
CA GLU A 18 -8.97 34.72 -10.58
C GLU A 18 -8.06 33.51 -10.30
N TRP A 19 -7.21 33.66 -9.28
CA TRP A 19 -6.46 32.54 -8.72
C TRP A 19 -7.28 31.85 -7.64
N VAL A 20 -7.39 30.53 -7.77
CA VAL A 20 -8.18 29.69 -6.88
C VAL A 20 -7.36 28.47 -6.44
N ALA A 21 -7.72 27.90 -5.31
CA ALA A 21 -7.17 26.63 -4.83
C ALA A 21 -8.29 25.64 -4.48
N PHE A 22 -7.98 24.35 -4.63
CA PHE A 22 -8.76 23.24 -4.10
C PHE A 22 -7.83 22.35 -3.27
N PRO A 23 -7.57 22.71 -2.00
CA PRO A 23 -6.71 21.90 -1.13
C PRO A 23 -7.19 20.46 -1.02
N GLY A 24 -8.52 20.25 -0.94
CA GLY A 24 -9.14 18.91 -0.91
C GLY A 24 -8.92 18.07 -2.18
N LEU A 25 -8.53 18.70 -3.30
CA LEU A 25 -8.17 18.03 -4.55
C LEU A 25 -6.66 18.11 -4.85
N GLY A 26 -5.86 18.74 -3.99
CA GLY A 26 -4.40 18.86 -4.20
C GLY A 26 -4.03 19.83 -5.28
N LEU A 27 -4.90 20.82 -5.50
CA LEU A 27 -4.72 21.88 -6.49
C LEU A 27 -4.45 23.18 -5.74
N PRO A 28 -3.23 23.42 -5.22
CA PRO A 28 -2.90 24.61 -4.44
C PRO A 28 -2.96 25.92 -5.24
N ALA A 29 -2.91 25.87 -6.57
CA ALA A 29 -2.97 27.07 -7.40
C ALA A 29 -3.52 26.76 -8.80
N MET A 30 -4.60 27.41 -9.19
CA MET A 30 -5.15 27.32 -10.53
C MET A 30 -5.74 28.65 -10.95
N LYS A 31 -5.59 29.01 -12.23
CA LYS A 31 -6.36 30.12 -12.81
C LYS A 31 -7.75 29.64 -13.22
N ALA A 32 -8.77 30.33 -12.70
CA ALA A 32 -10.16 30.15 -13.08
C ALA A 32 -10.66 31.38 -13.85
N LYS A 33 -11.44 31.15 -14.90
CA LYS A 33 -12.23 32.20 -15.54
C LYS A 33 -13.57 32.32 -14.82
N VAL A 34 -13.91 33.51 -14.34
CA VAL A 34 -15.24 33.79 -13.79
C VAL A 34 -16.21 33.96 -14.95
N ASP A 35 -17.20 33.07 -15.01
CA ASP A 35 -18.14 32.96 -16.12
C ASP A 35 -19.57 32.96 -15.58
N THR A 36 -20.14 34.16 -15.45
CA THR A 36 -21.52 34.34 -14.97
C THR A 36 -22.57 33.79 -15.94
N GLY A 37 -22.20 33.53 -17.21
CA GLY A 37 -23.05 32.85 -18.18
C GLY A 37 -23.17 31.34 -17.94
N ALA A 38 -22.13 30.74 -17.34
CA ALA A 38 -22.16 29.34 -16.94
C ALA A 38 -22.99 29.16 -15.65
N LYS A 39 -24.00 28.27 -15.68
CA LYS A 39 -24.79 27.94 -14.48
C LYS A 39 -23.92 27.30 -13.40
N THR A 40 -23.20 26.25 -13.76
CA THR A 40 -22.39 25.42 -12.85
C THR A 40 -20.91 25.55 -13.21
N SER A 41 -20.04 25.52 -12.21
CA SER A 41 -18.59 25.53 -12.40
C SER A 41 -18.10 24.25 -13.10
N ALA A 42 -17.00 24.36 -13.83
CA ALA A 42 -16.42 23.26 -14.59
C ALA A 42 -14.91 23.15 -14.33
N LEU A 43 -14.44 21.96 -14.02
CA LEU A 43 -13.03 21.64 -13.79
C LEU A 43 -12.51 20.74 -14.91
N HIS A 44 -11.31 21.06 -15.41
CA HIS A 44 -10.59 20.17 -16.30
C HIS A 44 -10.30 18.85 -15.58
N ALA A 45 -10.77 17.76 -16.17
CA ALA A 45 -10.47 16.41 -15.75
C ALA A 45 -10.23 15.52 -16.97
N PHE A 46 -9.38 14.51 -16.80
CA PHE A 46 -9.16 13.41 -17.74
C PHE A 46 -9.04 12.09 -16.96
N ASP A 47 -9.04 10.96 -17.66
CA ASP A 47 -9.09 9.62 -17.04
C ASP A 47 -10.20 9.48 -15.99
N ILE A 48 -11.38 10.01 -16.32
CA ILE A 48 -12.53 10.06 -15.41
C ILE A 48 -13.17 8.68 -15.30
N GLU A 49 -13.02 8.03 -14.15
CA GLU A 49 -13.52 6.68 -13.90
C GLU A 49 -14.35 6.64 -12.60
N PRO A 50 -15.63 6.26 -12.65
CA PRO A 50 -16.41 6.02 -11.44
C PRO A 50 -15.98 4.71 -10.76
N PHE A 51 -16.00 4.68 -9.43
CA PHE A 51 -15.69 3.47 -8.66
C PHE A 51 -16.37 3.53 -7.28
N GLY A 52 -16.29 2.42 -6.54
CA GLY A 52 -16.94 2.28 -5.24
C GLY A 52 -18.37 1.74 -5.31
N PRO A 53 -18.99 1.48 -4.15
CA PRO A 53 -20.33 0.91 -4.07
C PRO A 53 -21.39 1.91 -4.52
N ALA A 54 -22.53 1.41 -5.01
CA ALA A 54 -23.66 2.25 -5.43
C ALA A 54 -24.21 3.16 -4.32
N SER A 55 -24.03 2.78 -3.05
CA SER A 55 -24.45 3.56 -1.88
C SER A 55 -23.52 4.76 -1.58
N ARG A 56 -22.28 4.74 -2.07
CA ARG A 56 -21.31 5.82 -1.91
C ARG A 56 -20.42 5.90 -3.15
N PRO A 57 -21.00 6.31 -4.30
CA PRO A 57 -20.29 6.33 -5.56
C PRO A 57 -19.19 7.39 -5.54
N LYS A 58 -18.03 7.04 -6.06
CA LYS A 58 -16.86 7.91 -6.15
C LYS A 58 -16.39 8.03 -7.58
N VAL A 59 -15.63 9.06 -7.87
CA VAL A 59 -14.96 9.26 -9.16
C VAL A 59 -13.50 9.53 -8.91
N ARG A 60 -12.62 8.88 -9.69
CA ARG A 60 -11.22 9.24 -9.82
C ARG A 60 -11.00 9.89 -11.16
N PHE A 61 -10.08 10.83 -11.19
CA PHE A 61 -9.74 11.61 -12.36
C PHE A 61 -8.36 12.21 -12.16
N ALA A 62 -7.77 12.72 -13.22
CA ALA A 62 -6.55 13.50 -13.14
C ALA A 62 -6.78 14.91 -13.69
N VAL A 63 -5.97 15.84 -13.22
CA VAL A 63 -6.03 17.25 -13.59
C VAL A 63 -4.66 17.71 -14.05
N HIS A 64 -4.59 18.34 -15.22
CA HIS A 64 -3.44 19.15 -15.63
C HIS A 64 -3.68 20.59 -15.18
N PRO A 65 -3.13 21.05 -14.04
CA PRO A 65 -3.51 22.34 -13.46
C PRO A 65 -2.99 23.53 -14.26
N ILE A 66 -1.91 23.34 -15.02
CA ILE A 66 -1.24 24.39 -15.80
C ILE A 66 -1.68 24.26 -17.27
N PRO A 67 -2.32 25.29 -17.86
CA PRO A 67 -2.61 25.31 -19.29
C PRO A 67 -1.35 25.04 -20.16
N GLY A 68 -1.47 24.17 -21.16
CA GLY A 68 -0.37 23.84 -22.08
C GLY A 68 0.72 22.91 -21.51
N ARG A 69 0.58 22.40 -20.28
CA ARG A 69 1.49 21.43 -19.66
C ARG A 69 0.75 20.15 -19.32
N GLU A 70 1.12 19.06 -19.96
CA GLU A 70 0.55 17.71 -19.74
C GLU A 70 1.52 16.78 -18.99
N ASP A 71 2.75 17.21 -18.76
CA ASP A 71 3.73 16.49 -17.95
C ASP A 71 3.34 16.49 -16.46
N LEU A 72 2.58 17.49 -16.00
CA LEU A 72 2.12 17.60 -14.62
C LEU A 72 0.68 17.11 -14.47
N SER A 73 0.52 15.90 -13.95
CA SER A 73 -0.77 15.30 -13.63
C SER A 73 -0.99 15.21 -12.12
N ILE A 74 -2.10 15.80 -11.66
CA ILE A 74 -2.56 15.72 -10.27
C ILE A 74 -3.72 14.70 -10.21
N PRO A 75 -3.50 13.48 -9.70
CA PRO A 75 -4.56 12.50 -9.50
C PRO A 75 -5.47 12.90 -8.34
N CYS A 76 -6.76 12.98 -8.62
CA CYS A 76 -7.82 13.40 -7.73
C CYS A 76 -8.85 12.28 -7.56
N SER A 77 -9.63 12.39 -6.48
CA SER A 77 -10.82 11.57 -6.28
C SER A 77 -11.82 12.33 -5.43
N ALA A 78 -13.12 12.15 -5.69
CA ALA A 78 -14.17 12.74 -4.89
C ALA A 78 -15.42 11.85 -4.88
N GLU A 79 -16.32 12.11 -3.94
CA GLU A 79 -17.67 11.52 -3.97
C GLU A 79 -18.49 12.16 -5.10
N ILE A 80 -19.26 11.31 -5.79
CA ILE A 80 -20.19 11.78 -6.82
C ILE A 80 -21.45 12.25 -6.11
N VAL A 81 -21.77 13.54 -6.23
CA VAL A 81 -23.01 14.10 -5.68
C VAL A 81 -24.16 14.07 -6.67
N ASP A 82 -23.85 14.14 -7.98
CA ASP A 82 -24.85 14.15 -9.04
C ASP A 82 -24.23 13.76 -10.40
N ARG A 83 -25.10 13.53 -11.40
CA ARG A 83 -24.76 13.47 -12.82
C ARG A 83 -25.70 14.40 -13.58
N ARG A 84 -25.13 15.32 -14.36
CA ARG A 84 -25.93 16.34 -15.07
C ARG A 84 -25.55 16.39 -16.54
N GLU A 85 -26.56 16.53 -17.39
CA GLU A 85 -26.35 16.92 -18.78
C GLU A 85 -26.02 18.41 -18.84
N VAL A 86 -24.89 18.75 -19.45
CA VAL A 86 -24.42 20.12 -19.61
C VAL A 86 -24.25 20.43 -21.09
N ILE A 87 -24.84 21.54 -21.53
CA ILE A 87 -24.73 22.02 -22.90
C ILE A 87 -23.63 23.07 -22.95
N SER A 88 -22.59 22.86 -23.76
CA SER A 88 -21.53 23.86 -23.96
C SER A 88 -21.97 24.97 -24.91
N SER A 89 -21.22 26.07 -24.92
CA SER A 89 -21.49 27.23 -25.77
C SER A 89 -21.45 26.93 -27.28
N ASN A 90 -20.88 25.78 -27.68
CA ASN A 90 -20.88 25.27 -29.04
C ASN A 90 -22.13 24.42 -29.38
N GLY A 91 -23.07 24.24 -28.43
CA GLY A 91 -24.32 23.50 -28.62
C GLY A 91 -24.23 21.98 -28.39
N GLU A 92 -23.06 21.45 -28.04
CA GLU A 92 -22.88 20.02 -27.73
C GLU A 92 -23.35 19.72 -26.30
N SER A 93 -24.05 18.61 -26.09
CA SER A 93 -24.44 18.13 -24.76
C SER A 93 -23.53 17.00 -24.27
N GLU A 94 -23.19 17.03 -22.99
CA GLU A 94 -22.33 16.04 -22.34
C GLU A 94 -22.88 15.71 -20.94
N TRP A 95 -22.97 14.42 -20.61
CA TRP A 95 -23.23 13.98 -19.23
C TRP A 95 -21.96 14.05 -18.40
N ARG A 96 -21.97 14.91 -17.38
CA ARG A 96 -20.82 15.15 -16.51
C ARG A 96 -21.10 14.67 -15.09
N PHE A 97 -20.10 14.06 -14.47
CA PHE A 97 -20.11 13.84 -13.03
C PHE A 97 -19.99 15.18 -12.30
N VAL A 98 -20.75 15.31 -11.23
CA VAL A 98 -20.70 16.46 -10.32
C VAL A 98 -20.07 16.01 -9.01
N ILE A 99 -19.10 16.79 -8.54
CA ILE A 99 -18.46 16.62 -7.23
C ILE A 99 -18.67 17.88 -6.41
N SER A 100 -18.62 17.76 -5.08
CA SER A 100 -18.52 18.91 -4.18
C SER A 100 -17.07 19.10 -3.76
N ALA A 101 -16.57 20.35 -3.80
CA ALA A 101 -15.24 20.69 -3.31
C ALA A 101 -15.24 22.11 -2.74
N ASP A 102 -14.44 22.32 -1.68
CA ASP A 102 -14.21 23.65 -1.14
C ASP A 102 -13.23 24.41 -2.05
N ILE A 103 -13.69 25.54 -2.58
CA ILE A 103 -12.84 26.50 -3.30
C ILE A 103 -12.23 27.48 -2.30
N GLU A 104 -10.94 27.75 -2.43
CA GLU A 104 -10.25 28.82 -1.71
C GLU A 104 -9.88 29.96 -2.64
N VAL A 105 -10.29 31.18 -2.29
CA VAL A 105 -9.95 32.42 -3.01
C VAL A 105 -9.68 33.52 -1.98
N GLY A 106 -8.51 34.15 -2.04
CA GLY A 106 -8.18 35.30 -1.18
C GLY A 106 -8.33 35.08 0.34
N GLY A 107 -8.09 33.85 0.81
CA GLY A 107 -8.24 33.47 2.22
C GLY A 107 -9.66 33.10 2.65
N ARG A 108 -10.64 33.17 1.73
CA ARG A 108 -12.00 32.68 1.95
C ARG A 108 -12.16 31.27 1.36
N SER A 109 -12.86 30.40 2.08
CA SER A 109 -13.20 29.03 1.65
C SER A 109 -14.72 28.82 1.67
N TRP A 110 -15.27 28.18 0.64
CA TRP A 110 -16.68 27.76 0.62
C TRP A 110 -16.91 26.55 -0.31
N PRO A 111 -17.94 25.72 -0.08
CA PRO A 111 -18.22 24.57 -0.93
C PRO A 111 -18.85 25.00 -2.27
N ILE A 112 -18.42 24.36 -3.35
CA ILE A 112 -19.01 24.53 -4.69
C ILE A 112 -19.20 23.19 -5.38
N GLU A 113 -20.17 23.15 -6.30
CA GLU A 113 -20.34 22.02 -7.21
C GLU A 113 -19.46 22.18 -8.46
N LEU A 114 -18.72 21.14 -8.81
CA LEU A 114 -17.85 21.09 -9.98
C LEU A 114 -18.29 19.97 -10.92
N THR A 115 -18.53 20.34 -12.18
CA THR A 115 -18.66 19.36 -13.26
C THR A 115 -17.27 18.97 -13.79
N LEU A 116 -17.02 17.67 -13.96
CA LEU A 116 -15.76 17.15 -14.49
C LEU A 116 -15.85 16.99 -16.02
N THR A 117 -14.93 17.60 -16.77
CA THR A 117 -14.93 17.54 -18.25
C THR A 117 -13.54 17.79 -18.86
N HIS A 118 -13.30 17.31 -20.08
CA HIS A 118 -12.02 17.45 -20.76
C HIS A 118 -11.83 18.85 -21.37
N ARG A 119 -11.11 19.73 -20.68
CA ARG A 119 -10.78 21.10 -21.11
C ARG A 119 -9.32 21.26 -21.57
N GLY A 120 -8.66 20.18 -22.01
CA GLY A 120 -7.24 20.13 -22.38
C GLY A 120 -6.81 21.15 -23.46
N GLY A 121 -7.69 21.50 -24.39
CA GLY A 121 -7.44 22.52 -25.42
C GLY A 121 -7.81 23.96 -25.02
N MET A 122 -8.39 24.16 -23.85
CA MET A 122 -8.89 25.47 -23.41
C MET A 122 -7.83 26.26 -22.65
N ALA A 123 -7.83 27.59 -22.81
CA ALA A 123 -6.92 28.49 -22.10
C ALA A 123 -7.08 28.43 -20.57
N TYR A 124 -8.30 28.15 -20.10
CA TYR A 124 -8.61 28.02 -18.67
C TYR A 124 -9.02 26.58 -18.33
N ARG A 125 -8.31 26.01 -17.36
CA ARG A 125 -8.59 24.69 -16.80
C ARG A 125 -9.81 24.68 -15.89
N MET A 126 -10.23 25.84 -15.42
CA MET A 126 -11.44 25.98 -14.60
C MET A 126 -12.31 27.15 -15.03
N LEU A 127 -13.63 26.92 -15.01
CA LEU A 127 -14.66 27.95 -15.04
C LEU A 127 -15.33 28.04 -13.67
N LEU A 128 -15.47 29.26 -13.16
CA LEU A 128 -16.27 29.56 -11.97
C LEU A 128 -17.65 30.06 -12.43
N GLY A 129 -18.66 29.20 -12.31
CA GLY A 129 -20.03 29.49 -12.72
C GLY A 129 -20.81 30.26 -11.67
N ARG A 130 -21.96 30.83 -12.05
CA ARG A 130 -22.77 31.69 -11.16
C ARG A 130 -23.29 31.01 -9.89
N GLN A 131 -23.49 29.70 -9.88
CA GLN A 131 -23.90 28.97 -8.65
C GLN A 131 -22.83 28.95 -7.57
N ALA A 132 -21.57 29.17 -7.92
CA ALA A 132 -20.48 29.25 -6.97
C ALA A 132 -20.31 30.66 -6.36
N LEU A 133 -21.04 31.66 -6.87
CA LEU A 133 -20.97 33.04 -6.39
C LEU A 133 -22.05 33.25 -5.33
N THR A 134 -21.63 33.47 -4.07
CA THR A 134 -22.54 33.81 -2.98
C THR A 134 -23.00 35.28 -3.08
N GLU A 135 -24.04 35.65 -2.34
CA GLU A 135 -24.70 36.96 -2.46
C GLU A 135 -23.76 38.16 -2.19
N ASP A 136 -22.70 37.95 -1.42
CA ASP A 136 -21.71 38.96 -1.06
C ASP A 136 -20.52 39.06 -2.04
N ILE A 137 -20.57 38.32 -3.16
CA ILE A 137 -19.53 38.31 -4.19
C ILE A 137 -19.93 39.22 -5.36
N VAL A 138 -19.04 40.18 -5.67
CA VAL A 138 -19.23 41.11 -6.79
C VAL A 138 -18.22 40.80 -7.89
N VAL A 139 -18.69 40.55 -9.11
CA VAL A 139 -17.83 40.31 -10.27
C VAL A 139 -17.55 41.61 -11.01
N SER A 140 -16.28 41.97 -11.12
CA SER A 140 -15.77 43.14 -11.84
C SER A 140 -15.20 42.70 -13.20
N PRO A 141 -15.97 42.78 -14.30
CA PRO A 141 -15.56 42.21 -15.59
C PRO A 141 -14.37 42.93 -16.24
N GLY A 142 -14.06 44.16 -15.82
CA GLY A 142 -12.92 44.93 -16.31
C GLY A 142 -11.60 44.67 -15.57
N GLU A 143 -11.63 43.91 -14.47
CA GLU A 143 -10.47 43.66 -13.61
C GLU A 143 -10.11 42.17 -13.63
N SER A 144 -8.84 41.83 -13.42
CA SER A 144 -8.38 40.45 -13.25
C SER A 144 -7.55 40.34 -11.98
N CYS A 145 -7.62 39.21 -11.29
CA CYS A 145 -6.88 38.93 -10.05
C CYS A 145 -7.15 40.01 -8.99
N CYS A 146 -8.42 40.27 -8.69
CA CYS A 146 -8.83 41.15 -7.60
C CYS A 146 -8.47 40.57 -6.22
N GLN A 147 -8.14 39.28 -6.17
CA GLN A 147 -7.69 38.56 -4.99
C GLN A 147 -6.18 38.24 -5.07
N PRO A 148 -5.51 37.91 -3.94
CA PRO A 148 -4.10 37.53 -3.91
C PRO A 148 -3.69 36.55 -5.01
N VAL A 149 -2.64 36.92 -5.74
CA VAL A 149 -2.09 36.13 -6.85
C VAL A 149 -1.31 34.93 -6.30
N LEU A 150 -1.67 33.74 -6.78
CA LEU A 150 -0.91 32.51 -6.52
C LEU A 150 0.13 32.27 -7.62
N SER A 151 1.01 31.27 -7.43
CA SER A 151 2.01 30.88 -8.44
C SER A 151 1.95 29.39 -8.73
N TYR A 152 2.16 29.03 -10.00
CA TYR A 152 2.37 27.65 -10.42
C TYR A 152 3.68 27.05 -9.90
N ASP A 153 4.62 27.86 -9.40
CA ASP A 153 5.88 27.37 -8.82
C ASP A 153 5.66 26.38 -7.68
N VAL A 154 4.52 26.47 -6.98
CA VAL A 154 4.13 25.51 -5.94
C VAL A 154 4.23 24.08 -6.46
N TYR A 155 3.84 23.82 -7.72
CA TYR A 155 3.90 22.52 -8.40
C TYR A 155 5.30 21.97 -8.63
N HIS A 156 6.33 22.80 -8.47
CA HIS A 156 7.74 22.45 -8.65
C HIS A 156 8.51 22.33 -7.33
N THR A 157 7.82 22.48 -6.19
CA THR A 157 8.39 22.35 -4.85
C THR A 157 8.00 21.02 -4.20
N ALA A 158 8.67 20.66 -3.10
CA ALA A 158 8.26 19.53 -2.27
C ALA A 158 6.91 19.77 -1.57
N GLU A 159 6.41 21.02 -1.55
CA GLU A 159 5.18 21.40 -0.86
C GLU A 159 3.95 20.72 -1.45
N VAL A 160 3.95 20.40 -2.75
CA VAL A 160 2.86 19.63 -3.39
C VAL A 160 2.68 18.26 -2.76
N SER A 161 3.75 17.62 -2.28
CA SER A 161 3.64 16.34 -1.59
C SER A 161 2.98 16.45 -0.21
N HIS A 162 2.99 17.65 0.38
CA HIS A 162 2.34 17.99 1.65
C HIS A 162 0.90 18.48 1.46
N VAL A 163 0.60 19.13 0.32
CA VAL A 163 -0.75 19.61 -0.04
C VAL A 163 -1.58 18.56 -0.79
N ALA A 164 -0.95 17.49 -1.30
CA ALA A 164 -1.68 16.40 -1.94
C ALA A 164 -2.71 15.78 -0.96
N PRO A 165 -4.01 15.80 -1.29
CA PRO A 165 -5.06 15.35 -0.41
C PRO A 165 -4.97 13.85 -0.21
N ALA A 166 -5.61 13.38 0.85
CA ALA A 166 -5.89 11.97 1.04
C ALA A 166 -6.87 11.51 -0.06
N ARG A 167 -6.33 11.18 -1.24
CA ARG A 167 -7.12 10.62 -2.34
C ARG A 167 -7.71 9.28 -1.90
N THR A 168 -8.97 9.06 -2.23
CA THR A 168 -9.61 7.75 -2.14
C THR A 168 -8.89 6.81 -3.10
N LEU A 169 -8.29 5.75 -2.56
CA LEU A 169 -7.70 4.67 -3.33
C LEU A 169 -8.72 3.56 -3.56
N ARG A 170 -8.59 2.87 -4.70
CA ARG A 170 -9.24 1.58 -4.92
C ARG A 170 -8.22 0.47 -4.66
N ILE A 171 -8.44 -0.35 -3.64
CA ILE A 171 -7.47 -1.33 -3.17
C ILE A 171 -8.10 -2.72 -3.14
N ALA A 172 -7.43 -3.72 -3.69
CA ALA A 172 -7.85 -5.11 -3.56
C ALA A 172 -7.07 -5.82 -2.46
N VAL A 173 -7.76 -6.58 -1.61
CA VAL A 173 -7.15 -7.54 -0.69
C VAL A 173 -7.34 -8.93 -1.27
N LEU A 174 -6.26 -9.53 -1.78
CA LEU A 174 -6.32 -10.89 -2.34
C LEU A 174 -6.28 -11.90 -1.20
N SER A 175 -7.43 -12.47 -0.84
CA SER A 175 -7.56 -13.37 0.31
C SER A 175 -8.66 -14.39 0.08
N ARG A 176 -8.39 -15.65 0.44
CA ARG A 176 -9.40 -16.72 0.52
C ARG A 176 -10.19 -16.71 1.81
N GLU A 177 -9.69 -15.98 2.83
CA GLU A 177 -10.26 -15.92 4.16
C GLU A 177 -10.78 -14.49 4.42
N ALA A 178 -11.89 -14.16 3.76
CA ALA A 178 -12.49 -12.83 3.81
C ALA A 178 -12.84 -12.39 5.24
N HIS A 179 -13.21 -13.34 6.10
CA HIS A 179 -13.65 -13.08 7.48
C HIS A 179 -12.53 -13.27 8.52
N SER A 180 -11.29 -13.55 8.11
CA SER A 180 -10.18 -13.62 9.07
C SER A 180 -9.94 -12.26 9.71
N TYR A 181 -9.46 -12.24 10.96
CA TYR A 181 -9.15 -10.99 11.69
C TYR A 181 -8.29 -10.04 10.85
N SER A 182 -7.25 -10.59 10.19
CA SER A 182 -6.30 -9.77 9.42
C SER A 182 -6.98 -9.15 8.19
N THR A 183 -7.80 -9.90 7.44
CA THR A 183 -8.52 -9.36 6.27
C THR A 183 -9.53 -8.30 6.71
N THR A 184 -10.37 -8.61 7.71
CA THR A 184 -11.38 -7.69 8.22
C THR A 184 -10.76 -6.39 8.72
N ARG A 185 -9.64 -6.46 9.45
CA ARG A 185 -8.92 -5.27 9.93
C ARG A 185 -8.36 -4.40 8.81
N LEU A 186 -7.88 -5.01 7.72
CA LEU A 186 -7.42 -4.28 6.53
C LEU A 186 -8.59 -3.56 5.85
N VAL A 187 -9.75 -4.22 5.70
CA VAL A 187 -10.96 -3.61 5.12
C VAL A 187 -11.42 -2.43 5.98
N GLN A 188 -11.64 -2.67 7.28
CA GLN A 188 -12.13 -1.64 8.21
C GLN A 188 -11.23 -0.41 8.26
N GLU A 189 -9.91 -0.59 8.33
CA GLU A 189 -8.98 0.53 8.37
C GLU A 189 -8.96 1.31 7.05
N GLY A 190 -9.03 0.61 5.91
CA GLY A 190 -9.07 1.24 4.59
C GLY A 190 -10.35 2.05 4.37
N GLU A 191 -11.51 1.47 4.72
CA GLU A 191 -12.80 2.15 4.63
C GLU A 191 -12.90 3.34 5.58
N LYS A 192 -12.33 3.23 6.79
CA LYS A 192 -12.22 4.32 7.77
C LYS A 192 -11.39 5.48 7.23
N ARG A 193 -10.35 5.20 6.44
CA ARG A 193 -9.54 6.20 5.72
C ARG A 193 -10.21 6.71 4.45
N GLY A 194 -11.44 6.28 4.18
CA GLY A 194 -12.24 6.69 3.04
C GLY A 194 -11.92 5.94 1.75
N HIS A 195 -11.04 4.94 1.74
CA HIS A 195 -10.72 4.15 0.56
C HIS A 195 -11.85 3.17 0.20
N VAL A 196 -11.81 2.67 -1.03
CA VAL A 196 -12.68 1.58 -1.51
C VAL A 196 -11.86 0.30 -1.47
N ILE A 197 -12.29 -0.66 -0.64
CA ILE A 197 -11.59 -1.93 -0.45
C ILE A 197 -12.44 -3.08 -0.99
N GLU A 198 -11.85 -3.92 -1.83
CA GLU A 198 -12.49 -5.11 -2.38
C GLU A 198 -11.72 -6.35 -1.95
N VAL A 199 -12.40 -7.32 -1.33
CA VAL A 199 -11.78 -8.61 -0.99
C VAL A 199 -12.03 -9.59 -2.12
N ILE A 200 -10.96 -10.11 -2.71
CA ILE A 200 -11.02 -10.97 -3.90
C ILE A 200 -10.42 -12.32 -3.57
N ASP A 201 -11.18 -13.40 -3.81
CA ASP A 201 -10.63 -14.75 -3.72
C ASP A 201 -9.65 -14.99 -4.87
N THR A 202 -8.37 -15.15 -4.51
CA THR A 202 -7.30 -15.31 -5.49
C THR A 202 -7.47 -16.54 -6.38
N THR A 203 -8.13 -17.60 -5.92
CA THR A 203 -8.30 -18.85 -6.67
C THR A 203 -9.40 -18.78 -7.72
N ARG A 204 -10.30 -17.80 -7.61
CA ARG A 204 -11.36 -17.54 -8.59
C ARG A 204 -10.94 -16.56 -9.68
N CYS A 205 -9.79 -15.90 -9.50
CA CYS A 205 -9.21 -15.06 -10.53
C CYS A 205 -8.74 -15.91 -11.72
N TYR A 206 -8.88 -15.42 -12.94
CA TYR A 206 -8.25 -15.96 -14.15
C TYR A 206 -7.71 -14.80 -15.00
N MET A 207 -6.81 -15.06 -15.94
CA MET A 207 -6.01 -14.01 -16.59
C MET A 207 -6.06 -14.13 -18.09
N ALA A 208 -6.19 -12.99 -18.78
CA ALA A 208 -5.91 -12.88 -20.21
C ALA A 208 -4.46 -12.41 -20.37
N LEU A 209 -3.61 -13.29 -20.91
CA LEU A 209 -2.19 -13.01 -21.13
C LEU A 209 -2.00 -12.43 -22.53
N ASP A 210 -2.17 -11.11 -22.64
CA ASP A 210 -1.93 -10.37 -23.88
C ASP A 210 -0.81 -9.36 -23.68
N ALA A 211 0.00 -9.15 -24.72
CA ALA A 211 1.16 -8.26 -24.67
C ALA A 211 0.78 -6.78 -24.57
N LEU A 212 -0.39 -6.40 -25.09
CA LEU A 212 -0.88 -5.03 -25.14
C LEU A 212 -1.94 -4.74 -24.07
N SER A 213 -2.79 -5.74 -23.76
CA SER A 213 -3.88 -5.62 -22.80
C SER A 213 -3.88 -6.80 -21.81
N PRO A 214 -2.90 -6.87 -20.89
CA PRO A 214 -2.91 -7.87 -19.82
C PRO A 214 -4.07 -7.60 -18.85
N GLU A 215 -4.88 -8.62 -18.59
CA GLU A 215 -6.07 -8.49 -17.74
C GLU A 215 -6.15 -9.58 -16.68
N VAL A 216 -6.75 -9.21 -15.55
CA VAL A 216 -7.23 -10.16 -14.54
C VAL A 216 -8.75 -10.11 -14.55
N HIS A 217 -9.38 -11.27 -14.49
CA HIS A 217 -10.82 -11.45 -14.48
C HIS A 217 -11.25 -12.18 -13.21
N TYR A 218 -12.49 -11.94 -12.80
CA TYR A 218 -13.12 -12.57 -11.65
C TYR A 218 -14.63 -12.72 -11.93
N ASP A 219 -15.17 -13.93 -11.76
CA ASP A 219 -16.60 -14.22 -11.94
C ASP A 219 -17.21 -13.73 -13.28
N GLY A 220 -16.51 -13.96 -14.39
CA GLY A 220 -17.00 -13.58 -15.72
C GLY A 220 -16.68 -12.14 -16.13
N GLN A 221 -16.09 -11.33 -15.25
CA GLN A 221 -15.85 -9.90 -15.50
C GLN A 221 -14.37 -9.55 -15.38
N ARG A 222 -13.92 -8.64 -16.23
CA ARG A 222 -12.60 -8.00 -16.10
C ARG A 222 -12.57 -7.23 -14.79
N LEU A 223 -11.55 -7.50 -13.97
CA LEU A 223 -11.28 -6.71 -12.79
C LEU A 223 -10.83 -5.29 -13.18
N PRO A 224 -11.30 -4.28 -12.44
CA PRO A 224 -10.96 -2.89 -12.71
C PRO A 224 -9.53 -2.57 -12.27
N ARG A 225 -9.08 -1.36 -12.60
CA ARG A 225 -7.77 -0.87 -12.16
C ARG A 225 -7.76 -0.65 -10.66
N TYR A 226 -6.79 -1.26 -9.98
CA TYR A 226 -6.50 -0.99 -8.56
C TYR A 226 -5.29 -0.08 -8.43
N ASP A 227 -5.32 0.81 -7.43
CA ASP A 227 -4.17 1.62 -7.03
C ASP A 227 -3.15 0.79 -6.27
N ALA A 228 -3.63 -0.16 -5.46
CA ALA A 228 -2.78 -1.11 -4.75
C ALA A 228 -3.44 -2.48 -4.58
N ILE A 229 -2.61 -3.51 -4.48
CA ILE A 229 -3.00 -4.87 -4.09
C ILE A 229 -2.32 -5.21 -2.75
N ILE A 230 -3.08 -5.75 -1.81
CA ILE A 230 -2.57 -6.32 -0.55
C ILE A 230 -2.76 -7.84 -0.60
N PRO A 231 -1.73 -8.63 -0.99
CA PRO A 231 -1.86 -10.07 -1.06
C PRO A 231 -1.79 -10.73 0.31
N ARG A 232 -2.81 -11.53 0.62
CA ARG A 232 -2.90 -12.40 1.80
C ARG A 232 -2.85 -13.87 1.36
N ILE A 233 -1.83 -14.21 0.58
CA ILE A 233 -1.69 -15.52 -0.07
C ILE A 233 -1.33 -16.60 0.95
N GLY A 234 -2.23 -17.58 1.10
CA GLY A 234 -2.03 -18.78 1.89
C GLY A 234 -0.99 -19.72 1.27
N ALA A 235 -0.28 -20.48 2.10
CA ALA A 235 0.81 -21.35 1.66
C ALA A 235 0.36 -22.38 0.59
N SER A 236 -0.87 -22.88 0.69
CA SER A 236 -1.45 -23.90 -0.21
C SER A 236 -1.69 -23.42 -1.64
N VAL A 237 -1.71 -22.11 -1.88
CA VAL A 237 -2.01 -21.51 -3.20
C VAL A 237 -0.92 -20.55 -3.66
N THR A 238 0.30 -20.67 -3.10
CA THR A 238 1.42 -19.75 -3.40
C THR A 238 1.71 -19.63 -4.89
N ASN A 239 1.78 -20.75 -5.62
CA ASN A 239 2.12 -20.75 -7.04
C ASN A 239 1.08 -19.98 -7.88
N TYR A 240 -0.21 -20.26 -7.66
CA TYR A 240 -1.27 -19.57 -8.38
C TYR A 240 -1.43 -18.12 -7.93
N GLY A 241 -1.39 -17.88 -6.62
CA GLY A 241 -1.53 -16.54 -6.05
C GLY A 241 -0.43 -15.59 -6.50
N THR A 242 0.82 -16.07 -6.57
CA THR A 242 1.94 -15.27 -7.10
C THR A 242 1.83 -15.06 -8.62
N ALA A 243 1.22 -15.98 -9.37
CA ALA A 243 0.91 -15.76 -10.78
C ALA A 243 -0.09 -14.61 -10.97
N VAL A 244 -1.17 -14.57 -10.18
CA VAL A 244 -2.15 -13.48 -10.20
C VAL A 244 -1.49 -12.14 -9.82
N ILE A 245 -0.63 -12.13 -8.80
CA ILE A 245 0.10 -10.92 -8.39
C ILE A 245 1.02 -10.42 -9.51
N ARG A 246 1.74 -11.31 -10.21
CA ARG A 246 2.57 -10.93 -11.36
C ARG A 246 1.77 -10.25 -12.47
N GLN A 247 0.53 -10.68 -12.67
CA GLN A 247 -0.34 -10.06 -13.66
C GLN A 247 -0.69 -8.62 -13.27
N PHE A 248 -1.02 -8.37 -12.00
CA PHE A 248 -1.22 -7.01 -11.48
C PHE A 248 0.07 -6.16 -11.52
N GLU A 249 1.23 -6.76 -11.27
CA GLU A 249 2.53 -6.09 -11.42
C GLU A 249 2.79 -5.70 -12.88
N THR A 250 2.38 -6.55 -13.83
CA THR A 250 2.51 -6.30 -15.28
C THR A 250 1.62 -5.14 -15.73
N THR A 251 0.44 -4.96 -15.11
CA THR A 251 -0.43 -3.80 -15.33
C THR A 251 0.05 -2.53 -14.61
N GLY A 252 1.19 -2.58 -13.92
CA GLY A 252 1.77 -1.43 -13.20
C GLY A 252 1.12 -1.13 -11.84
N THR A 253 0.31 -2.05 -11.29
CA THR A 253 -0.31 -1.87 -9.98
C THR A 253 0.71 -2.12 -8.86
N TYR A 254 0.66 -1.29 -7.81
CA TYR A 254 1.53 -1.46 -6.65
C TYR A 254 1.07 -2.62 -5.75
N CYS A 255 1.92 -3.64 -5.58
CA CYS A 255 1.62 -4.80 -4.75
C CYS A 255 2.42 -4.78 -3.43
N VAL A 256 1.73 -4.89 -2.30
CA VAL A 256 2.35 -5.02 -0.96
C VAL A 256 1.94 -6.34 -0.31
N ASN A 257 2.67 -7.44 -0.52
CA ASN A 257 3.99 -7.57 -1.16
C ASN A 257 3.95 -7.98 -2.63
N GLY A 258 5.07 -7.77 -3.33
CA GLY A 258 5.26 -8.27 -4.69
C GLY A 258 5.47 -9.78 -4.78
N SER A 259 5.30 -10.33 -5.97
CA SER A 259 5.33 -11.78 -6.24
C SER A 259 6.70 -12.41 -5.96
N GLU A 260 7.79 -11.75 -6.35
CA GLU A 260 9.18 -12.20 -6.15
C GLU A 260 9.46 -12.46 -4.67
N GLY A 261 9.14 -11.48 -3.81
CA GLY A 261 9.36 -11.58 -2.37
C GLY A 261 8.50 -12.65 -1.71
N ILE A 262 7.24 -12.80 -2.14
CA ILE A 262 6.33 -13.83 -1.62
C ILE A 262 6.88 -15.22 -1.96
N THR A 263 7.22 -15.49 -3.23
CA THR A 263 7.79 -16.77 -3.64
C THR A 263 9.08 -17.07 -2.89
N ALA A 264 9.99 -16.09 -2.81
CA ALA A 264 11.26 -16.25 -2.13
C ALA A 264 11.13 -16.54 -0.64
N SER A 265 10.18 -15.90 0.04
CA SER A 265 9.91 -16.14 1.47
C SER A 265 9.31 -17.52 1.77
N ARG A 266 8.65 -18.15 0.80
CA ARG A 266 7.96 -19.44 0.96
C ARG A 266 8.88 -20.63 0.70
N ASP A 267 9.84 -20.48 -0.18
CA ASP A 267 10.87 -21.47 -0.41
C ASP A 267 11.97 -21.34 0.66
N LYS A 268 12.02 -22.31 1.59
CA LYS A 268 12.99 -22.29 2.69
C LYS A 268 14.43 -22.33 2.18
N LEU A 269 14.74 -23.11 1.14
CA LEU A 269 16.11 -23.18 0.61
C LEU A 269 16.49 -21.83 0.00
N HIS A 270 15.64 -21.30 -0.87
CA HIS A 270 15.91 -20.02 -1.52
C HIS A 270 15.99 -18.87 -0.50
N ALA A 271 15.14 -18.88 0.53
CA ALA A 271 15.19 -17.92 1.62
C ALA A 271 16.53 -17.93 2.35
N HIS A 272 17.07 -19.10 2.70
CA HIS A 272 18.39 -19.20 3.35
C HIS A 272 19.51 -18.75 2.42
N GLN A 273 19.43 -19.03 1.11
CA GLN A 273 20.39 -18.54 0.13
C GLN A 273 20.39 -17.01 0.01
N ILE A 274 19.20 -16.38 0.05
CA ILE A 274 19.08 -14.91 0.07
C ILE A 274 19.72 -14.33 1.33
N LEU A 275 19.40 -14.87 2.51
CA LEU A 275 19.98 -14.43 3.77
C LEU A 275 21.52 -14.54 3.76
N ALA A 276 22.05 -15.67 3.28
CA ALA A 276 23.49 -15.89 3.11
C ALA A 276 24.13 -14.86 2.17
N ARG A 277 23.53 -14.64 0.99
CA ARG A 277 24.04 -13.69 -0.02
C ARG A 277 24.13 -12.27 0.53
N HIS A 278 23.18 -11.88 1.38
CA HIS A 278 23.11 -10.56 2.00
C HIS A 278 23.87 -10.47 3.34
N ARG A 279 24.61 -11.53 3.73
CA ARG A 279 25.37 -11.63 4.99
C ARG A 279 24.50 -11.30 6.21
N ILE A 280 23.30 -11.87 6.24
CA ILE A 280 22.35 -11.73 7.35
C ILE A 280 22.50 -12.97 8.23
N GLY A 281 22.63 -12.76 9.54
CA GLY A 281 22.78 -13.85 10.50
C GLY A 281 21.61 -14.82 10.42
N MET A 282 21.90 -16.11 10.32
CA MET A 282 20.93 -17.21 10.38
C MET A 282 21.61 -18.41 11.03
N PRO A 283 20.87 -19.37 11.61
CA PRO A 283 21.49 -20.56 12.17
C PRO A 283 22.24 -21.33 11.07
N MET A 284 23.37 -21.95 11.45
CA MET A 284 24.15 -22.76 10.51
C MET A 284 23.26 -23.87 9.94
N THR A 285 23.17 -23.92 8.62
CA THR A 285 22.14 -24.69 7.91
C THR A 285 22.76 -25.42 6.74
N ALA A 286 22.48 -26.72 6.64
CA ALA A 286 22.82 -27.56 5.52
C ALA A 286 21.54 -28.09 4.86
N PHE A 287 21.55 -28.16 3.53
CA PHE A 287 20.43 -28.66 2.75
C PHE A 287 20.79 -29.98 2.08
N ALA A 288 19.87 -30.93 2.07
CA ALA A 288 20.10 -32.20 1.40
C ALA A 288 18.80 -32.86 0.89
N ALA A 289 18.93 -33.60 -0.21
CA ALA A 289 17.84 -34.43 -0.75
C ALA A 289 18.08 -35.91 -0.47
N SER A 290 19.19 -36.47 -0.97
CA SER A 290 19.58 -37.86 -0.68
C SER A 290 21.10 -37.99 -0.56
N PRO A 291 21.72 -37.35 0.46
CA PRO A 291 23.16 -37.47 0.67
C PRO A 291 23.45 -38.88 1.16
N LYS A 292 24.40 -39.61 0.56
CA LYS A 292 24.87 -40.89 1.12
C LYS A 292 25.69 -40.68 2.40
N ASP A 293 26.21 -39.47 2.60
CA ASP A 293 27.09 -39.10 3.70
C ASP A 293 26.36 -38.28 4.77
N THR A 294 25.63 -38.99 5.64
CA THR A 294 24.91 -38.38 6.79
C THR A 294 25.87 -37.76 7.80
N ASN A 295 27.04 -38.36 8.00
CA ASN A 295 28.02 -37.94 8.99
C ASN A 295 28.58 -36.57 8.66
N ASN A 296 28.96 -36.35 7.40
CA ASN A 296 29.43 -35.05 6.96
C ASN A 296 28.32 -34.00 7.05
N LEU A 297 27.08 -34.33 6.69
CA LEU A 297 25.94 -33.40 6.81
C LEU A 297 25.73 -32.90 8.26
N ILE A 298 25.83 -33.80 9.24
CA ILE A 298 25.74 -33.45 10.67
C ILE A 298 26.94 -32.59 11.08
N SER A 299 28.13 -32.89 10.56
CA SER A 299 29.36 -32.16 10.88
C SER A 299 29.32 -30.73 10.32
N LEU A 300 28.73 -30.52 9.14
CA LEU A 300 28.57 -29.20 8.51
C LEU A 300 27.74 -28.22 9.35
N VAL A 301 26.87 -28.70 10.25
CA VAL A 301 26.08 -27.86 11.15
C VAL A 301 26.63 -27.78 12.58
N GLY A 302 27.81 -28.37 12.82
CA GLY A 302 28.48 -28.37 14.12
C GLY A 302 28.09 -29.51 15.07
N GLY A 303 27.42 -30.56 14.57
CA GLY A 303 27.03 -31.71 15.38
C GLY A 303 25.66 -31.58 16.06
N ALA A 304 25.38 -32.49 17.00
CA ALA A 304 24.14 -32.50 17.78
C ALA A 304 24.28 -31.62 19.05
N PRO A 305 23.17 -31.02 19.53
CA PRO A 305 21.81 -31.13 19.02
C PRO A 305 21.56 -30.31 17.75
N LEU A 306 20.70 -30.83 16.90
CA LEU A 306 20.34 -30.21 15.62
C LEU A 306 18.85 -30.38 15.31
N ILE A 307 18.34 -29.52 14.45
CA ILE A 307 16.97 -29.56 13.95
C ILE A 307 16.98 -30.14 12.54
N VAL A 308 16.08 -31.08 12.26
CA VAL A 308 15.79 -31.56 10.91
C VAL A 308 14.39 -31.06 10.50
N LYS A 309 14.29 -30.38 9.36
CA LYS A 309 13.05 -29.80 8.83
C LYS A 309 12.74 -30.35 7.44
N LEU A 310 11.52 -30.82 7.23
CA LEU A 310 11.01 -31.09 5.88
C LEU A 310 10.69 -29.78 5.16
N LEU A 311 11.00 -29.73 3.86
CA LEU A 311 10.63 -28.58 3.03
C LEU A 311 9.12 -28.52 2.80
N GLU A 312 8.52 -29.66 2.48
CA GLU A 312 7.11 -29.84 2.10
C GLU A 312 6.17 -29.92 3.33
N SER A 313 6.35 -29.02 4.28
CA SER A 313 5.49 -28.98 5.47
C SER A 313 5.13 -27.57 5.89
N THR A 314 3.88 -27.43 6.34
CA THR A 314 3.31 -26.19 6.89
C THR A 314 3.11 -26.33 8.39
N GLN A 315 3.10 -25.19 9.11
CA GLN A 315 2.77 -25.10 10.54
C GLN A 315 3.58 -26.02 11.49
N GLY A 316 4.88 -26.19 11.26
CA GLY A 316 5.76 -26.91 12.20
C GLY A 316 5.60 -28.44 12.21
N LYS A 317 4.72 -29.00 11.39
CA LYS A 317 4.72 -30.44 11.08
C LYS A 317 6.03 -30.76 10.35
N GLY A 318 6.72 -31.84 10.70
CA GLY A 318 8.00 -32.20 10.08
C GLY A 318 9.22 -31.36 10.51
N VAL A 319 9.17 -30.72 11.69
CA VAL A 319 10.34 -30.17 12.38
C VAL A 319 10.66 -31.07 13.57
N VAL A 320 11.86 -31.64 13.61
CA VAL A 320 12.29 -32.61 14.64
C VAL A 320 13.58 -32.12 15.27
N LEU A 321 13.63 -32.09 16.60
CA LEU A 321 14.86 -31.88 17.36
C LEU A 321 15.54 -33.24 17.57
N ALA A 322 16.79 -33.36 17.14
CA ALA A 322 17.63 -34.52 17.41
C ALA A 322 18.71 -34.14 18.41
N GLU A 323 18.57 -34.62 19.66
CA GLU A 323 19.46 -34.26 20.75
C GLU A 323 20.84 -34.92 20.64
N THR A 324 20.89 -36.11 20.03
CA THR A 324 22.11 -36.90 19.88
C THR A 324 22.42 -37.16 18.42
N LYS A 325 23.69 -37.42 18.11
CA LYS A 325 24.14 -37.78 16.76
C LYS A 325 23.39 -39.01 16.21
N LYS A 326 23.20 -40.04 17.03
CA LYS A 326 22.45 -41.25 16.65
C LYS A 326 21.00 -40.94 16.30
N ALA A 327 20.33 -40.10 17.10
CA ALA A 327 18.96 -39.67 16.81
C ALA A 327 18.90 -38.89 15.49
N ALA A 328 19.87 -38.00 15.23
CA ALA A 328 19.94 -37.25 13.98
C ALA A 328 20.12 -38.17 12.77
N GLU A 329 21.01 -39.18 12.87
CA GLU A 329 21.20 -40.19 11.82
C GLU A 329 19.93 -40.97 11.53
N SER A 330 19.20 -41.40 12.57
CA SER A 330 17.92 -42.11 12.42
C SER A 330 16.86 -41.25 11.72
N VAL A 331 16.70 -39.99 12.12
CA VAL A 331 15.74 -39.06 11.52
C VAL A 331 16.08 -38.76 10.06
N ILE A 332 17.37 -38.50 9.76
CA ILE A 332 17.83 -38.24 8.39
C ILE A 332 17.62 -39.49 7.51
N SER A 333 17.90 -40.68 8.04
CA SER A 333 17.66 -41.94 7.32
C SER A 333 16.17 -42.15 7.02
N ALA A 334 15.29 -41.87 7.99
CA ALA A 334 13.85 -41.94 7.80
C ALA A 334 13.38 -40.96 6.70
N PHE A 335 13.86 -39.71 6.72
CA PHE A 335 13.50 -38.70 5.73
C PHE A 335 14.03 -39.01 4.34
N ARG A 336 15.21 -39.63 4.22
CA ARG A 336 15.74 -40.13 2.95
C ARG A 336 14.82 -41.19 2.34
N GLY A 337 14.27 -42.09 3.16
CA GLY A 337 13.31 -43.10 2.72
C GLY A 337 12.04 -42.53 2.10
N LEU A 338 11.64 -41.32 2.53
CA LEU A 338 10.49 -40.59 1.99
C LEU A 338 10.79 -39.88 0.65
N LYS A 339 12.04 -39.93 0.16
CA LYS A 339 12.50 -39.22 -1.05
C LYS A 339 12.21 -37.72 -1.04
N ALA A 340 12.06 -37.13 0.15
CA ALA A 340 11.77 -35.72 0.35
C ALA A 340 13.05 -34.93 0.60
N SER A 341 13.09 -33.69 0.11
CA SER A 341 14.16 -32.75 0.46
C SER A 341 14.00 -32.24 1.90
N PHE A 342 15.11 -32.13 2.61
CA PHE A 342 15.14 -31.70 4.00
C PHE A 342 16.30 -30.76 4.29
N LEU A 343 16.17 -30.07 5.42
CA LEU A 343 17.12 -29.08 5.91
C LEU A 343 17.57 -29.51 7.30
N VAL A 344 18.88 -29.50 7.51
CA VAL A 344 19.53 -29.75 8.80
C VAL A 344 20.06 -28.43 9.30
N GLN A 345 19.75 -28.08 10.54
CA GLN A 345 20.07 -26.77 11.10
C GLN A 345 20.60 -26.90 12.52
N ARG A 346 21.61 -26.12 12.87
CA ARG A 346 22.12 -26.04 14.25
C ARG A 346 21.01 -25.63 15.21
N PHE A 347 20.88 -26.35 16.32
CA PHE A 347 19.97 -25.95 17.39
C PHE A 347 20.59 -24.79 18.19
N VAL A 348 19.89 -23.67 18.27
CA VAL A 348 20.29 -22.48 19.04
C VAL A 348 19.74 -22.65 20.45
N LYS A 349 20.52 -23.29 21.33
CA LYS A 349 20.09 -23.61 22.71
C LYS A 349 19.81 -22.35 23.51
N GLU A 350 20.54 -21.29 23.21
CA GLU A 350 20.53 -20.01 23.91
C GLU A 350 19.17 -19.30 23.78
N ALA A 351 18.42 -19.63 22.73
CA ALA A 351 17.07 -19.12 22.51
C ALA A 351 16.02 -19.75 23.43
N ALA A 352 16.34 -20.86 24.12
CA ALA A 352 15.48 -21.50 25.14
C ALA A 352 14.01 -21.75 24.72
N GLY A 353 13.75 -22.04 23.44
CA GLY A 353 12.39 -22.24 22.92
C GLY A 353 11.59 -20.94 22.75
N GLU A 354 12.26 -19.80 22.80
CA GLU A 354 11.69 -18.48 22.54
C GLU A 354 12.14 -17.92 21.19
N ASP A 355 11.28 -17.15 20.55
CA ASP A 355 11.65 -16.36 19.39
C ASP A 355 11.05 -14.95 19.45
N ILE A 356 11.70 -14.02 18.74
CA ILE A 356 11.24 -12.65 18.62
C ILE A 356 10.69 -12.45 17.22
N ARG A 357 9.38 -12.23 17.14
CA ARG A 357 8.74 -11.81 15.89
C ARG A 357 8.77 -10.30 15.79
N CYS A 358 9.58 -9.79 14.86
CA CYS A 358 9.61 -8.40 14.44
C CYS A 358 8.69 -8.19 13.24
N LEU A 359 7.69 -7.32 13.38
CA LEU A 359 6.86 -6.90 12.26
C LEU A 359 7.47 -5.66 11.60
N VAL A 360 7.84 -5.80 10.32
CA VAL A 360 8.40 -4.75 9.49
C VAL A 360 7.34 -4.22 8.53
N VAL A 361 7.18 -2.89 8.50
CA VAL A 361 6.39 -2.19 7.48
C VAL A 361 7.28 -1.15 6.80
N GLY A 362 7.37 -1.21 5.48
CA GLY A 362 8.31 -0.43 4.68
C GLY A 362 9.76 -0.67 5.13
N SER A 363 10.37 0.36 5.73
CA SER A 363 11.77 0.33 6.18
C SER A 363 11.94 0.28 7.71
N LYS A 364 10.86 0.02 8.46
CA LYS A 364 10.87 0.14 9.93
C LYS A 364 10.23 -1.08 10.61
N VAL A 365 10.84 -1.54 11.71
CA VAL A 365 10.16 -2.44 12.66
C VAL A 365 9.13 -1.64 13.44
N VAL A 366 7.85 -1.92 13.18
CA VAL A 366 6.72 -1.18 13.76
C VAL A 366 6.23 -1.80 15.07
N ALA A 367 6.34 -3.11 15.21
CA ALA A 367 6.02 -3.86 16.43
C ALA A 367 6.92 -5.08 16.55
N ALA A 368 7.08 -5.55 17.78
CA ALA A 368 7.75 -6.81 18.06
C ALA A 368 7.06 -7.50 19.24
N MET A 369 7.04 -8.83 19.21
CA MET A 369 6.59 -9.66 20.32
C MET A 369 7.57 -10.81 20.52
N LYS A 370 7.76 -11.22 21.77
CA LYS A 370 8.42 -12.48 22.07
C LYS A 370 7.34 -13.55 22.14
N ARG A 371 7.60 -14.70 21.52
CA ARG A 371 6.75 -15.88 21.63
C ARG A 371 7.52 -16.96 22.35
N SER A 372 6.86 -17.63 23.29
CA SER A 372 7.41 -18.75 24.02
C SER A 372 6.55 -19.98 23.77
N GLY A 373 7.20 -21.14 23.56
CA GLY A 373 6.52 -22.42 23.37
C GLY A 373 5.76 -22.88 24.62
N ALA A 374 4.95 -23.93 24.46
CA ALA A 374 4.38 -24.64 25.60
C ALA A 374 5.49 -25.36 26.39
N GLU A 375 5.23 -25.68 27.66
CA GLU A 375 6.21 -26.37 28.51
C GLU A 375 6.67 -27.69 27.85
N GLY A 376 7.98 -27.83 27.63
CA GLY A 376 8.59 -28.98 26.93
C GLY A 376 8.60 -28.92 25.40
N ASP A 377 8.03 -27.89 24.76
CA ASP A 377 8.12 -27.68 23.31
C ASP A 377 9.19 -26.64 22.97
N PHE A 378 10.14 -27.01 22.11
CA PHE A 378 11.17 -26.09 21.62
C PHE A 378 10.65 -25.12 20.53
N ARG A 379 9.39 -25.28 20.09
CA ARG A 379 8.74 -24.45 19.08
C ARG A 379 7.86 -23.40 19.75
N SER A 380 7.99 -22.15 19.32
CA SER A 380 7.31 -20.97 19.88
C SER A 380 6.03 -20.56 19.12
N ASN A 381 5.37 -21.50 18.44
CA ASN A 381 4.22 -21.19 17.59
C ASN A 381 2.95 -20.89 18.43
N LEU A 382 2.38 -19.69 18.30
CA LEU A 382 1.14 -19.29 19.00
C LEU A 382 -0.06 -20.20 18.72
N HIS A 383 -0.16 -20.75 17.51
CA HIS A 383 -1.25 -21.67 17.14
C HIS A 383 -1.19 -23.03 17.84
N GLN A 384 -0.08 -23.33 18.54
CA GLN A 384 0.12 -24.59 19.28
C GLN A 384 0.12 -24.38 20.80
N GLY A 385 -0.55 -23.32 21.29
CA GLY A 385 -0.67 -23.04 22.72
C GLY A 385 0.46 -22.22 23.33
N GLY A 386 1.36 -21.66 22.50
CA GLY A 386 2.38 -20.73 22.96
C GLY A 386 1.81 -19.36 23.40
N HIS A 387 2.56 -18.64 24.23
CA HIS A 387 2.19 -17.32 24.73
C HIS A 387 2.97 -16.20 24.00
N ALA A 388 2.33 -15.04 23.80
CA ALA A 388 2.98 -13.84 23.24
C ALA A 388 3.04 -12.73 24.28
N GLU A 389 4.23 -12.16 24.47
CA GLU A 389 4.43 -10.99 25.32
C GLU A 389 5.18 -9.88 24.60
N LYS A 390 5.03 -8.66 25.10
CA LYS A 390 5.67 -7.47 24.54
C LYS A 390 7.17 -7.53 24.85
N VAL A 391 7.99 -7.30 23.83
CA VAL A 391 9.45 -7.34 23.98
C VAL A 391 10.10 -6.05 23.50
N ARG A 392 11.14 -5.61 24.21
CA ARG A 392 12.03 -4.54 23.75
C ARG A 392 13.15 -5.17 22.94
N ILE A 393 13.21 -4.82 21.66
CA ILE A 393 14.26 -5.29 20.74
C ILE A 393 15.48 -4.37 20.79
N THR A 394 16.66 -4.95 20.59
CA THR A 394 17.94 -4.24 20.50
C THR A 394 18.07 -3.51 19.15
N LYS A 395 19.07 -2.64 19.03
CA LYS A 395 19.40 -1.98 17.75
C LYS A 395 19.77 -3.00 16.67
N GLU A 396 20.57 -3.99 17.04
CA GLU A 396 21.04 -5.04 16.14
C GLU A 396 19.89 -5.95 15.65
N GLU A 397 18.96 -6.32 16.53
CA GLU A 397 17.75 -7.08 16.17
C GLU A 397 16.88 -6.30 15.18
N ARG A 398 16.70 -4.99 15.43
CA ARG A 398 15.94 -4.10 14.55
C ARG A 398 16.58 -3.98 13.16
N GLU A 399 17.89 -3.75 13.12
CA GLU A 399 18.63 -3.63 11.85
C GLU A 399 18.61 -4.95 11.07
N THR A 400 18.79 -6.08 11.77
CA THR A 400 18.71 -7.42 11.17
C THR A 400 17.34 -7.69 10.57
N ALA A 401 16.25 -7.37 11.28
CA ALA A 401 14.89 -7.53 10.77
C ALA A 401 14.63 -6.66 9.53
N VAL A 402 15.02 -5.39 9.54
CA VAL A 402 14.85 -4.49 8.38
C VAL A 402 15.70 -4.95 7.19
N ARG A 403 16.95 -5.39 7.42
CA ARG A 403 17.81 -5.94 6.36
C ARG A 403 17.22 -7.20 5.76
N ALA A 404 16.66 -8.09 6.58
CA ALA A 404 15.97 -9.29 6.13
C ALA A 404 14.78 -8.92 5.24
N ALA A 405 13.81 -8.15 5.73
CA ALA A 405 12.65 -7.73 4.93
C ALA A 405 13.05 -7.08 3.59
N ARG A 406 14.10 -6.22 3.60
CA ARG A 406 14.64 -5.59 2.39
C ARG A 406 15.29 -6.57 1.42
N ALA A 407 16.02 -7.58 1.91
CA ALA A 407 16.64 -8.60 1.07
C ALA A 407 15.60 -9.41 0.28
N PHE A 408 14.42 -9.62 0.86
CA PHE A 408 13.26 -10.25 0.21
C PHE A 408 12.36 -9.27 -0.55
N ARG A 409 12.67 -7.97 -0.57
CA ARG A 409 11.83 -6.92 -1.18
C ARG A 409 10.40 -6.90 -0.64
N LEU A 410 10.24 -7.16 0.65
CA LEU A 410 8.94 -7.17 1.33
C LEU A 410 8.71 -5.84 2.07
N ASN A 411 7.61 -5.18 1.77
CA ASN A 411 7.15 -3.97 2.45
C ASN A 411 6.23 -4.28 3.64
N LEU A 412 5.76 -5.51 3.78
CA LEU A 412 5.11 -6.04 4.99
C LEU A 412 5.71 -7.40 5.30
N ALA A 413 6.46 -7.54 6.40
CA ALA A 413 7.09 -8.82 6.73
C ALA A 413 7.03 -9.10 8.23
N GLY A 414 6.76 -10.36 8.59
CA GLY A 414 7.09 -10.88 9.92
C GLY A 414 8.47 -11.53 9.86
N VAL A 415 9.44 -11.02 10.60
CA VAL A 415 10.78 -11.59 10.68
C VAL A 415 10.95 -12.22 12.05
N ASP A 416 11.17 -13.53 12.06
CA ASP A 416 11.35 -14.32 13.28
C ASP A 416 12.85 -14.42 13.58
N LEU A 417 13.25 -13.99 14.77
CA LEU A 417 14.63 -13.94 15.22
C LEU A 417 14.85 -14.85 16.43
N LEU A 418 16.00 -15.51 16.47
CA LEU A 418 16.53 -16.18 17.66
C LEU A 418 17.66 -15.34 18.23
N ARG A 419 17.69 -15.19 19.56
CA ARG A 419 18.83 -14.60 20.27
C ARG A 419 19.91 -15.66 20.43
N ALA A 420 21.08 -15.42 19.85
CA ALA A 420 22.27 -16.22 20.05
C ALA A 420 23.37 -15.35 20.66
N GLU A 421 24.39 -15.98 21.26
CA GLU A 421 25.54 -15.29 21.87
C GLU A 421 26.29 -14.40 20.88
N ASP A 422 26.34 -14.79 19.60
CA ASP A 422 27.01 -14.08 18.51
C ASP A 422 26.03 -13.22 17.67
N GLY A 423 24.97 -12.73 18.29
CA GLY A 423 23.99 -11.82 17.70
C GLY A 423 22.71 -12.49 17.18
N PRO A 424 21.75 -11.70 16.68
CA PRO A 424 20.44 -12.21 16.27
C PRO A 424 20.52 -13.07 15.00
N LYS A 425 19.84 -14.22 15.02
CA LYS A 425 19.74 -15.14 13.87
C LYS A 425 18.33 -15.14 13.31
N VAL A 426 18.18 -14.86 12.02
CA VAL A 426 16.90 -14.95 11.30
C VAL A 426 16.53 -16.42 11.14
N LEU A 427 15.38 -16.78 11.68
CA LEU A 427 14.78 -18.11 11.58
C LEU A 427 13.86 -18.23 10.38
N GLU A 428 12.99 -17.23 10.18
CA GLU A 428 12.00 -17.19 9.10
C GLU A 428 11.68 -15.74 8.72
N VAL A 429 11.37 -15.51 7.44
CA VAL A 429 10.78 -14.27 6.94
C VAL A 429 9.44 -14.62 6.32
N ASN A 430 8.34 -14.10 6.87
CA ASN A 430 6.98 -14.37 6.42
C ASN A 430 6.40 -13.14 5.69
N SER A 431 6.03 -13.33 4.42
CA SER A 431 5.45 -12.30 3.54
C SER A 431 3.96 -12.02 3.76
N SER A 432 3.27 -12.82 4.58
CA SER A 432 1.85 -12.60 4.93
C SER A 432 1.65 -12.85 6.43
N PRO A 433 2.24 -12.00 7.30
CA PRO A 433 2.17 -12.17 8.75
C PRO A 433 0.74 -11.94 9.25
N GLY A 434 0.27 -12.74 10.20
CA GLY A 434 -1.00 -12.51 10.88
C GLY A 434 -0.95 -11.25 11.76
N LEU A 435 -2.03 -10.47 11.76
CA LEU A 435 -2.09 -9.19 12.47
C LEU A 435 -2.60 -9.32 13.91
N GLU A 436 -3.43 -10.33 14.20
CA GLU A 436 -4.17 -10.42 15.47
C GLU A 436 -3.27 -10.48 16.70
N GLY A 437 -2.34 -11.44 16.74
CA GLY A 437 -1.47 -11.61 17.90
C GLY A 437 -0.60 -10.38 18.16
N ILE A 438 0.02 -9.83 17.10
CA ILE A 438 0.92 -8.68 17.24
C ILE A 438 0.17 -7.39 17.57
N GLU A 439 -1.04 -7.16 17.04
CA GLU A 439 -1.86 -6.00 17.40
C GLU A 439 -2.32 -6.09 18.87
N LYS A 440 -2.82 -7.26 19.31
CA LYS A 440 -3.23 -7.49 20.69
C LYS A 440 -2.08 -7.29 21.68
N THR A 441 -0.89 -7.83 21.39
CA THR A 441 0.28 -7.73 22.28
C THR A 441 0.93 -6.34 22.27
N SER A 442 0.98 -5.67 21.11
CA SER A 442 1.66 -4.37 20.99
C SER A 442 0.76 -3.16 21.28
N GLY A 443 -0.55 -3.32 21.15
CA GLY A 443 -1.54 -2.24 21.23
C GLY A 443 -1.48 -1.25 20.05
N LYS A 444 -0.79 -1.60 18.96
CA LYS A 444 -0.60 -0.72 17.80
C LYS A 444 -1.56 -1.06 16.67
N ASN A 445 -2.02 -0.03 15.96
CA ASN A 445 -2.76 -0.19 14.70
C ASN A 445 -1.77 -0.47 13.55
N ILE A 446 -1.51 -1.75 13.29
CA ILE A 446 -0.59 -2.19 12.24
C ILE A 446 -1.21 -1.99 10.86
N ALA A 447 -2.50 -2.25 10.71
CA ALA A 447 -3.21 -1.98 9.46
C ALA A 447 -3.06 -0.51 9.05
N GLY A 448 -3.19 0.43 10.00
CA GLY A 448 -3.00 1.86 9.74
C GLY A 448 -1.59 2.19 9.25
N LEU A 449 -0.56 1.62 9.88
CA LEU A 449 0.82 1.82 9.46
C LEU A 449 1.12 1.26 8.06
N LEU A 450 0.42 0.19 7.66
CA LEU A 450 0.49 -0.34 6.30
C LEU A 450 -0.15 0.63 5.30
N TYR A 451 -1.32 1.18 5.61
CA TYR A 451 -1.95 2.20 4.77
C TYR A 451 -1.09 3.46 4.64
N ASP A 452 -0.42 3.90 5.72
CA ASP A 452 0.53 5.02 5.64
C ASP A 452 1.65 4.76 4.61
N GLU A 453 2.13 3.52 4.47
CA GLU A 453 3.12 3.13 3.46
C GLU A 453 2.51 3.06 2.06
N ILE A 454 1.31 2.49 1.93
CA ILE A 454 0.58 2.41 0.65
C ILE A 454 0.33 3.81 0.11
N GLU A 455 -0.28 4.69 0.91
CA GLU A 455 -0.61 6.07 0.55
C GLU A 455 0.63 6.84 0.10
N LYS A 456 1.77 6.68 0.80
CA LYS A 456 3.04 7.32 0.39
C LYS A 456 3.54 6.83 -0.96
N ARG A 457 3.39 5.54 -1.24
CA ARG A 457 3.88 4.90 -2.48
C ARG A 457 3.02 5.23 -3.69
N VAL A 458 1.72 5.37 -3.49
CA VAL A 458 0.76 5.67 -4.56
C VAL A 458 0.48 7.17 -4.70
N ARG A 459 1.23 8.04 -3.99
CA ARG A 459 1.19 9.49 -4.22
C ARG A 459 1.78 9.82 -5.60
N PRO A 460 1.24 10.83 -6.30
CA PRO A 460 1.90 11.40 -7.48
C PRO A 460 3.30 11.89 -7.11
N MET A 461 4.33 11.46 -7.86
CA MET A 461 5.69 11.96 -7.67
C MET A 461 5.83 13.34 -8.33
N PRO A 462 6.51 14.31 -7.70
CA PRO A 462 6.85 15.58 -8.35
C PRO A 462 7.67 15.34 -9.62
N LEU A 463 7.42 16.15 -10.65
CA LEU A 463 8.23 16.14 -11.87
C LEU A 463 9.71 16.44 -11.55
N PRO A 464 10.66 15.79 -12.23
CA PRO A 464 12.04 16.24 -12.23
C PRO A 464 12.11 17.69 -12.74
N LYS A 465 12.86 18.57 -12.06
CA LYS A 465 13.20 19.88 -12.64
C LYS A 465 13.85 19.62 -13.99
N GLY A 466 13.23 20.09 -15.08
CA GLY A 466 13.80 19.96 -16.41
C GLY A 466 15.23 20.46 -16.40
N ARG A 467 16.19 19.65 -16.86
CA ARG A 467 17.54 20.14 -17.13
C ARG A 467 17.39 21.33 -18.06
N ARG A 468 17.77 22.54 -17.62
CA ARG A 468 18.03 23.66 -18.53
C ARG A 468 18.93 23.08 -19.63
N ARG A 469 18.41 22.99 -20.86
CA ARG A 469 19.24 22.75 -22.03
C ARG A 469 20.28 23.87 -22.00
N ARG A 470 21.53 23.50 -21.75
CA ARG A 470 22.68 24.39 -21.92
C ARG A 470 22.97 24.55 -23.40
#